data_AF-A0A7Y9NNL3-F1
#
_entry.id   AF-A0A7Y9NNL3-F1
#
_cell.length_a   1.000
_cell.length_b   1.000
_cell.length_c   1.000
_cell.angle_alpha   90.00
_cell.angle_beta   90.00
_cell.angle_gamma   90.00
#
_symmetry.space_group_name_H-M   'P 1'
#
loop_
_entity.id
_entity.type
_entity.pdbx_description
1 polymer ?
#
loop_
_entity_poly.entity_id
_entity_poly.type
_entity_poly.pdbx_seq_one_letter_code
_entity_poly.pdbx_strand_id
1 'polypeptide(L)'
;MQSRESNLSEPSEVPAPVHHNWVYRRVALPVLALLRMGASPEKLAWSLAVGLLIGINPILGSTTVLCLAVAFLLRLNIAASQLGNHIVYPLEIVLVIPFIRLASRVFHTAPMPLSANELLHAARERPLALSCQLWLWEWHAFILWAIFAAIAIPVIALALTPLLRRLLKRVEHHQYPLLSSPTQPEK
;
A
#
# COMPACT_ATOMS: atom_id res chain seq x y z
N MET A 1 -64.72 23.15 3.45
CA MET A 1 -63.97 24.15 4.23
C MET A 1 -63.26 23.35 5.33
N GLN A 2 -62.01 22.90 5.09
CA GLN A 2 -60.78 23.59 5.53
C GLN A 2 -60.71 23.56 7.07
N SER A 3 -59.83 22.82 7.73
CA SER A 3 -58.36 22.77 7.59
C SER A 3 -57.87 21.43 8.18
N ARG A 4 -57.04 20.61 7.53
CA ARG A 4 -55.58 20.76 7.35
C ARG A 4 -54.87 21.18 8.66
N GLU A 5 -53.86 20.38 9.02
CA GLU A 5 -52.75 20.68 9.97
C GLU A 5 -52.88 20.11 11.39
N SER A 6 -52.44 18.86 11.56
CA SER A 6 -51.55 18.49 12.68
C SER A 6 -50.73 17.23 12.31
N ASN A 7 -50.17 17.25 11.10
CA ASN A 7 -49.04 16.40 10.75
C ASN A 7 -47.79 17.14 11.22
N LEU A 8 -47.38 16.95 12.47
CA LEU A 8 -46.17 17.55 13.00
C LEU A 8 -45.50 16.57 13.96
N SER A 9 -44.25 16.26 13.63
CA SER A 9 -43.26 15.45 14.35
C SER A 9 -43.28 13.93 14.13
N GLU A 10 -43.15 13.49 12.87
CA GLU A 10 -42.21 12.40 12.62
C GLU A 10 -40.80 13.00 12.69
N PRO A 11 -39.95 12.63 13.68
CA PRO A 11 -38.55 12.96 13.59
C PRO A 11 -38.01 12.20 12.39
N SER A 12 -37.63 12.93 11.35
CA SER A 12 -36.91 12.39 10.21
C SER A 12 -35.72 11.61 10.76
N GLU A 13 -35.78 10.27 10.68
CA GLU A 13 -34.60 9.43 10.86
C GLU A 13 -33.62 9.86 9.77
N VAL A 14 -32.78 10.84 10.09
CA VAL A 14 -31.57 11.12 9.35
C VAL A 14 -30.83 9.79 9.33
N PRO A 15 -30.66 9.14 8.16
CA PRO A 15 -29.96 7.87 8.12
C PRO A 15 -28.60 8.14 8.73
N ALA A 16 -28.30 7.45 9.84
CA ALA A 16 -27.03 7.62 10.54
C ALA A 16 -25.92 7.56 9.49
N PRO A 17 -24.98 8.52 9.45
CA PRO A 17 -23.93 8.53 8.45
C PRO A 17 -23.21 7.19 8.56
N VAL A 18 -23.39 6.33 7.57
CA VAL A 18 -22.71 5.05 7.48
C VAL A 18 -21.24 5.41 7.51
N HIS A 19 -20.58 5.19 8.66
CA HIS A 19 -19.16 5.44 8.84
C HIS A 19 -18.42 4.54 7.87
N HIS A 20 -18.26 5.01 6.63
CA HIS A 20 -17.43 4.36 5.65
C HIS A 20 -16.02 4.47 6.21
N ASN A 21 -15.53 3.36 6.78
CA ASN A 21 -14.21 3.24 7.38
C ASN A 21 -13.21 4.09 6.60
N TRP A 22 -12.52 5.01 7.25
CA TRP A 22 -11.58 5.93 6.61
C TRP A 22 -10.59 5.19 5.67
N VAL A 23 -10.20 3.98 6.07
CA VAL A 23 -9.41 3.01 5.30
C VAL A 23 -10.10 2.58 3.99
N TYR A 24 -11.41 2.31 4.01
CA TYR A 24 -12.19 2.01 2.80
C TYR A 24 -12.16 3.17 1.82
N ARG A 25 -12.28 4.41 2.30
CA ARG A 25 -12.26 5.60 1.45
C ARG A 25 -10.88 5.88 0.86
N ARG A 26 -9.81 5.62 1.61
CA ARG A 26 -8.43 5.92 1.20
C ARG A 26 -7.77 4.80 0.40
N VAL A 27 -8.18 3.55 0.60
CA VAL A 27 -7.58 2.36 -0.02
C VAL A 27 -8.54 1.67 -0.98
N ALA A 28 -9.74 1.29 -0.51
CA ALA A 28 -10.66 0.49 -1.32
C ALA A 28 -11.23 1.27 -2.51
N LEU A 29 -11.54 2.56 -2.35
CA LEU A 29 -12.04 3.40 -3.46
C LEU A 29 -11.06 3.57 -4.62
N PRO A 30 -9.79 3.95 -4.41
CA PRO A 30 -8.85 4.06 -5.53
C PRO A 30 -8.54 2.70 -6.16
N VAL A 31 -8.46 1.61 -5.39
CA VAL A 31 -8.33 0.25 -5.94
C VAL A 31 -9.54 -0.10 -6.81
N LEU A 32 -10.75 0.23 -6.36
CA LEU A 32 -11.98 0.01 -7.11
C LEU A 32 -12.05 0.88 -8.38
N ALA A 33 -11.60 2.13 -8.33
CA ALA A 33 -11.50 3.00 -9.49
C ALA A 33 -10.55 2.40 -10.54
N LEU A 34 -9.40 1.86 -10.12
CA LEU A 34 -8.45 1.21 -11.01
C LEU A 34 -9.01 -0.08 -11.63
N LEU A 35 -9.76 -0.89 -10.87
CA LEU A 35 -10.49 -2.04 -11.41
C LEU A 35 -11.55 -1.61 -12.44
N ARG A 36 -12.30 -0.54 -12.17
CA ARG A 36 -13.30 0.02 -13.10
C ARG A 36 -12.69 0.58 -14.38
N MET A 37 -11.43 1.02 -14.35
CA MET A 37 -10.68 1.45 -15.53
C MET A 37 -10.16 0.27 -16.38
N GLY A 38 -10.56 -0.98 -16.08
CA GLY A 38 -10.20 -2.16 -16.85
C GLY A 38 -8.86 -2.77 -16.44
N ALA A 39 -8.29 -2.40 -15.29
CA ALA A 39 -7.08 -3.07 -14.80
C ALA A 39 -7.39 -4.53 -14.42
N SER A 40 -6.58 -5.47 -14.89
CA SER A 40 -6.76 -6.87 -14.51
C SER A 40 -6.52 -7.05 -13.00
N PRO A 41 -7.39 -7.80 -12.28
CA PRO A 41 -7.27 -8.01 -10.84
C PRO A 41 -5.92 -8.58 -10.42
N GLU A 42 -5.34 -9.46 -11.23
CA GLU A 42 -4.02 -10.06 -11.00
C GLU A 42 -2.92 -9.01 -11.06
N LYS A 43 -2.88 -8.22 -12.14
CA LYS A 43 -1.86 -7.19 -12.33
C LYS A 43 -1.95 -6.14 -11.22
N LEU A 44 -3.16 -5.80 -10.80
CA LEU A 44 -3.41 -4.88 -9.69
C LEU A 44 -2.93 -5.46 -8.35
N ALA A 45 -3.15 -6.76 -8.10
CA ALA A 45 -2.65 -7.45 -6.92
C ALA A 45 -1.12 -7.44 -6.86
N TRP A 46 -0.46 -7.75 -7.99
CA TRP A 46 0.99 -7.69 -8.11
C TRP A 46 1.53 -6.27 -7.90
N SER A 47 0.88 -5.25 -8.48
CA SER A 47 1.25 -3.85 -8.25
C SER A 47 1.16 -3.46 -6.77
N LEU A 48 0.05 -3.79 -6.11
CA LEU A 48 -0.13 -3.49 -4.69
C LEU A 48 0.89 -4.23 -3.82
N ALA A 49 1.15 -5.51 -4.10
CA ALA A 49 2.13 -6.32 -3.35
C ALA A 49 3.56 -5.76 -3.49
N VAL A 50 3.96 -5.40 -4.70
CA VAL A 50 5.25 -4.75 -4.99
C VAL A 50 5.35 -3.42 -4.23
N GLY A 51 4.32 -2.57 -4.32
CA GLY A 51 4.27 -1.31 -3.60
C GLY A 51 4.36 -1.47 -2.08
N LEU A 52 3.62 -2.42 -1.52
CA LEU A 52 3.61 -2.72 -0.10
C LEU A 52 5.01 -3.12 0.39
N LEU A 53 5.66 -4.05 -0.29
CA LEU A 53 6.93 -4.63 0.18
C LEU A 53 8.12 -3.74 -0.09
N ILE A 54 8.14 -3.03 -1.22
CA ILE A 54 9.15 -2.02 -1.50
C ILE A 54 9.05 -0.84 -0.53
N GLY A 55 7.84 -0.49 -0.09
CA GLY A 55 7.65 0.52 0.96
C GLY A 55 8.15 0.13 2.35
N ILE A 56 8.49 -1.15 2.60
CA ILE A 56 9.11 -1.60 3.87
C ILE A 56 10.66 -1.56 3.77
N ASN A 57 11.22 -1.23 2.61
CA ASN A 57 12.67 -1.22 2.44
C ASN A 57 13.31 -0.22 3.43
N PRO A 58 14.31 -0.65 4.23
CA PRO A 58 14.91 0.17 5.29
C PRO A 58 15.72 1.37 4.77
N ILE A 59 16.00 1.46 3.47
CA ILE A 59 16.77 2.55 2.87
C ILE A 59 15.83 3.71 2.51
N LEU A 60 15.79 4.71 3.40
CA LEU A 60 15.05 5.96 3.23
C LEU A 60 15.34 6.61 1.86
N GLY A 61 14.27 6.93 1.12
CA GLY A 61 14.36 7.61 -0.18
C GLY A 61 14.62 6.69 -1.38
N SER A 62 15.15 5.48 -1.17
CA SER A 62 15.31 4.49 -2.25
C SER A 62 13.99 3.79 -2.60
N THR A 63 13.05 3.70 -1.65
CA THR A 63 11.79 2.96 -1.78
C THR A 63 10.95 3.46 -2.95
N THR A 64 10.89 4.78 -3.16
CA THR A 64 10.11 5.38 -4.26
C THR A 64 10.72 5.10 -5.63
N VAL A 65 12.05 5.27 -5.77
CA VAL A 65 12.75 5.01 -7.03
C VAL A 65 12.72 3.52 -7.36
N LEU A 66 12.93 2.66 -6.35
CA LEU A 66 12.89 1.21 -6.51
C LEU A 66 11.47 0.73 -6.84
N CYS A 67 10.44 1.28 -6.19
CA CYS A 67 9.05 0.93 -6.47
C CYS A 67 8.69 1.30 -7.91
N LEU A 68 9.07 2.50 -8.35
CA LEU A 68 8.84 2.95 -9.71
C LEU A 68 9.60 2.08 -10.72
N ALA A 69 10.88 1.78 -10.47
CA ALA A 69 11.71 0.97 -11.35
C ALA A 69 11.17 -0.47 -11.49
N VAL A 70 10.81 -1.12 -10.38
CA VAL A 70 10.25 -2.47 -10.39
C VAL A 70 8.86 -2.48 -11.04
N ALA A 71 8.00 -1.51 -10.73
CA ALA A 71 6.70 -1.39 -11.37
C ALA A 71 6.83 -1.19 -12.88
N PHE A 72 7.80 -0.39 -13.33
CA PHE A 72 8.08 -0.19 -14.75
C PHE A 72 8.62 -1.47 -15.42
N LEU A 73 9.60 -2.13 -14.79
CA LEU A 73 10.26 -3.32 -15.34
C LEU A 73 9.29 -4.51 -15.47
N LEU A 74 8.42 -4.69 -14.47
CA LEU A 74 7.39 -5.72 -14.47
C LEU A 74 6.12 -5.29 -15.24
N ARG A 75 6.15 -4.11 -15.90
CA ARG A 75 5.03 -3.49 -16.63
C ARG A 75 3.74 -3.41 -15.81
N LEU A 76 3.86 -3.23 -14.50
CA LEU A 76 2.78 -3.16 -13.52
C LEU A 76 2.06 -1.80 -13.55
N ASN A 77 0.93 -1.70 -12.86
CA ASN A 77 0.23 -0.43 -12.71
C ASN A 77 1.00 0.46 -11.72
N ILE A 78 1.65 1.50 -12.24
CA ILE A 78 2.46 2.43 -11.46
C ILE A 78 1.63 3.13 -10.37
N ALA A 79 0.42 3.56 -10.69
CA ALA A 79 -0.47 4.23 -9.71
C ALA A 79 -0.83 3.29 -8.55
N ALA A 80 -1.13 2.02 -8.84
CA ALA A 80 -1.41 1.02 -7.81
C ALA A 80 -0.18 0.67 -6.97
N SER A 81 1.01 0.63 -7.59
CA SER A 81 2.26 0.37 -6.88
C SER A 81 2.60 1.51 -5.94
N GLN A 82 2.45 2.76 -6.39
CA GLN A 82 2.63 3.94 -5.55
C GLN A 82 1.57 4.05 -4.45
N LEU A 83 0.33 3.61 -4.71
CA LEU A 83 -0.70 3.52 -3.68
C LEU A 83 -0.29 2.53 -2.58
N GLY A 84 0.20 1.34 -2.95
CA GLY A 84 0.76 0.37 -2.01
C GLY A 84 1.91 0.96 -1.18
N ASN A 85 2.86 1.62 -1.85
CA ASN A 85 3.98 2.29 -1.19
C ASN A 85 3.51 3.37 -0.19
N HIS A 86 2.55 4.20 -0.58
CA HIS A 86 2.05 5.28 0.26
C HIS A 86 1.23 4.78 1.46
N ILE A 87 0.55 3.64 1.33
CA ILE A 87 -0.17 3.00 2.45
C ILE A 87 0.82 2.52 3.51
N VAL A 88 1.98 2.02 3.08
CA VAL A 88 3.01 1.49 3.98
C VAL A 88 3.93 2.58 4.52
N TYR A 89 4.03 3.73 3.86
CA TYR A 89 4.93 4.81 4.28
C TYR A 89 4.82 5.24 5.77
N PRO A 90 3.63 5.36 6.39
CA PRO A 90 3.55 5.64 7.83
C PRO A 90 4.09 4.48 8.68
N LEU A 91 3.85 3.25 8.23
CA LEU A 91 4.36 2.04 8.85
C LEU A 91 5.89 1.95 8.70
N GLU A 92 6.44 2.32 7.54
CA GLU A 92 7.88 2.45 7.29
C GLU A 92 8.53 3.32 8.36
N ILE A 93 8.02 4.54 8.59
CA ILE A 93 8.54 5.48 9.60
C ILE A 93 8.53 4.85 11.01
N VAL A 94 7.45 4.15 11.38
CA VAL A 94 7.34 3.49 12.68
C VAL A 94 8.29 2.29 12.78
N LEU A 95 8.45 1.53 11.70
CA LEU A 95 9.25 0.29 11.67
C LEU A 95 10.75 0.54 11.47
N VAL A 96 11.17 1.70 10.96
CA VAL A 96 12.59 2.05 10.81
C VAL A 96 13.34 1.93 12.14
N ILE A 97 12.78 2.46 13.23
CA ILE A 97 13.40 2.39 14.57
C ILE A 97 13.59 0.95 15.07
N PRO A 98 12.57 0.07 15.11
CA PRO A 98 12.75 -1.31 15.54
C PRO A 98 13.61 -2.11 14.57
N PHE A 99 13.59 -1.85 13.26
CA PHE A 99 14.50 -2.49 12.31
C PHE A 99 15.97 -2.18 12.61
N ILE A 100 16.29 -0.90 12.87
CA ILE A 100 17.66 -0.49 13.25
C ILE A 100 18.10 -1.18 14.54
N ARG A 101 17.22 -1.27 15.54
CA ARG A 101 17.50 -1.97 16.81
C ARG A 101 17.69 -3.48 16.60
N LEU A 102 16.90 -4.10 15.75
CA LEU A 102 17.00 -5.53 15.45
C LEU A 102 18.28 -5.84 14.68
N ALA A 103 18.64 -5.03 13.69
CA ALA A 103 19.88 -5.17 12.93
C ALA A 103 21.11 -5.10 13.85
N SER A 104 21.18 -4.13 14.76
CA SER A 104 22.28 -4.04 15.73
C SER A 104 22.40 -5.30 16.60
N ARG A 105 21.28 -5.91 16.99
CA ARG A 105 21.29 -7.17 17.74
C ARG A 105 21.74 -8.36 16.91
N VAL A 106 21.28 -8.46 15.67
CA VAL A 106 21.57 -9.60 14.78
C VAL A 106 23.02 -9.61 14.30
N PHE A 107 23.56 -8.45 13.96
CA PHE A 107 24.93 -8.34 13.43
C PHE A 107 26.01 -8.20 14.52
N HIS A 108 25.62 -8.20 15.81
CA HIS A 108 26.53 -7.94 16.95
C HIS A 108 27.40 -6.69 16.76
N THR A 109 26.91 -5.71 16.01
CA THR A 109 27.58 -4.45 15.78
C THR A 109 27.22 -3.49 16.91
N ALA A 110 28.17 -2.59 17.25
CA ALA A 110 27.91 -1.54 18.23
C ALA A 110 26.58 -0.84 17.91
N PRO A 111 25.73 -0.56 18.91
CA PRO A 111 24.47 0.14 18.70
C PRO A 111 24.73 1.36 17.83
N MET A 112 24.00 1.51 16.72
CA MET A 112 24.17 2.67 15.86
C MET A 112 24.09 3.92 16.76
N PRO A 113 25.10 4.81 16.72
CA PRO A 113 25.10 6.01 17.53
C PRO A 113 23.96 6.91 17.06
N LEU A 114 22.79 6.76 17.68
CA LEU A 114 21.62 7.60 17.42
C LEU A 114 21.82 9.01 18.02
N SER A 115 22.93 9.27 18.70
CA SER A 115 23.33 10.58 19.19
C SER A 115 24.09 11.33 18.09
N ALA A 116 23.59 12.52 17.72
CA ALA A 116 24.20 13.36 16.69
C ALA A 116 25.69 13.67 16.99
N ASN A 117 26.08 13.69 18.26
CA ASN A 117 27.46 13.93 18.69
C ASN A 117 28.40 12.77 18.37
N GLU A 118 27.98 11.51 18.51
CA GLU A 118 28.83 10.37 18.16
C GLU A 118 28.94 10.20 16.64
N LEU A 119 27.87 10.47 15.90
CA LEU A 119 27.90 10.48 14.44
C LEU A 119 28.80 11.61 13.92
N LEU A 120 28.79 12.77 14.57
CA LEU A 120 29.67 13.90 14.24
C LEU A 120 31.14 13.64 14.63
N HIS A 121 31.40 12.94 15.73
CA HIS A 121 32.75 12.55 16.13
C HIS A 121 33.34 11.53 15.16
N ALA A 122 32.56 10.50 14.84
CA ALA A 122 32.96 9.46 13.90
C ALA A 122 33.19 10.06 12.49
N ALA A 123 32.28 10.93 12.01
CA ALA A 123 32.40 11.62 10.73
C ALA A 123 33.63 12.54 10.65
N ARG A 124 34.09 13.11 11.78
CA ARG A 124 35.29 13.94 11.84
C ARG A 124 36.58 13.13 11.89
N GLU A 125 36.57 11.96 12.51
CA GLU A 125 37.77 11.14 12.66
C GLU A 125 38.08 10.30 11.41
N ARG A 126 37.10 9.62 10.82
CA ARG A 126 37.28 8.77 9.62
C ARG A 126 36.04 8.72 8.71
N PRO A 127 35.74 9.80 7.97
CA PRO A 127 34.53 9.90 7.14
C PRO A 127 34.45 8.82 6.05
N LEU A 128 35.57 8.51 5.38
CA LEU A 128 35.57 7.53 4.28
C LEU A 128 35.37 6.10 4.78
N ALA A 129 35.93 5.75 5.93
CA ALA A 129 35.80 4.40 6.49
C ALA A 129 34.38 4.12 6.99
N LEU A 130 33.74 5.13 7.57
CA LEU A 130 32.33 5.04 7.99
C LEU A 130 31.40 4.97 6.79
N SER A 131 31.62 5.79 5.75
CA SER A 131 30.81 5.71 4.54
C SER A 131 30.89 4.33 3.89
N CYS A 132 32.09 3.73 3.79
CA CYS A 132 32.22 2.37 3.27
C CYS A 132 31.55 1.31 4.15
N GLN A 133 31.63 1.42 5.48
CA GLN A 133 30.98 0.48 6.39
C GLN A 133 29.45 0.61 6.40
N LEU A 134 28.93 1.84 6.41
CA LEU A 134 27.51 2.11 6.29
C LEU A 134 26.96 1.60 4.96
N TRP A 135 27.67 1.86 3.87
CA TRP A 135 27.33 1.32 2.55
C TRP A 135 27.30 -0.20 2.56
N LEU A 136 28.29 -0.86 3.17
CA LEU A 136 28.33 -2.31 3.28
C LEU A 136 27.14 -2.84 4.09
N TRP A 137 26.80 -2.23 5.23
CA TRP A 137 25.66 -2.65 6.07
C TRP A 137 24.31 -2.44 5.37
N GLU A 138 24.16 -1.35 4.62
CA GLU A 138 22.99 -1.12 3.76
C GLU A 138 22.85 -2.23 2.70
N TRP A 139 23.94 -2.65 2.05
CA TRP A 139 23.91 -3.76 1.09
C TRP A 139 23.50 -5.09 1.73
N HIS A 140 24.01 -5.42 2.92
CA HIS A 140 23.62 -6.65 3.62
C HIS A 140 22.13 -6.64 3.99
N ALA A 141 21.63 -5.51 4.53
CA ALA A 141 20.22 -5.35 4.84
C ALA A 141 19.34 -5.40 3.58
N PHE A 142 19.78 -4.78 2.49
CA PHE A 142 19.09 -4.78 1.20
C PHE A 142 19.00 -6.19 0.61
N ILE A 143 20.08 -6.97 0.62
CA ILE A 143 20.08 -8.35 0.11
C ILE A 143 19.12 -9.22 0.93
N LEU A 144 19.16 -9.11 2.26
CA LEU A 144 18.25 -9.87 3.13
C LEU A 144 16.79 -9.49 2.87
N TRP A 145 16.51 -8.19 2.76
CA TRP A 145 15.19 -7.69 2.40
C TRP A 145 14.77 -8.15 0.99
N ALA A 146 15.67 -8.16 0.01
CA ALA A 146 15.37 -8.58 -1.37
C ALA A 146 15.01 -10.08 -1.44
N ILE A 147 15.71 -10.93 -0.69
CA ILE A 147 15.37 -12.36 -0.57
C ILE A 147 13.98 -12.53 0.05
N PHE A 148 13.71 -11.81 1.15
CA PHE A 148 12.40 -11.83 1.77
C PHE A 148 11.30 -11.31 0.82
N ALA A 149 11.55 -10.20 0.12
CA ALA A 149 10.62 -9.60 -0.81
C ALA A 149 10.33 -10.51 -2.01
N ALA A 150 11.34 -11.19 -2.56
CA ALA A 150 11.17 -12.14 -3.66
C ALA A 150 10.19 -13.28 -3.31
N ILE A 151 10.10 -13.67 -2.03
CA ILE A 151 9.17 -14.70 -1.55
C ILE A 151 7.84 -14.08 -1.12
N ALA A 152 7.86 -12.96 -0.40
CA ALA A 152 6.66 -12.38 0.17
C ALA A 152 5.78 -11.66 -0.87
N ILE A 153 6.36 -11.06 -1.92
CA ILE A 153 5.61 -10.43 -3.02
C ILE A 153 4.64 -11.42 -3.69
N PRO A 154 5.09 -12.59 -4.19
CA PRO A 154 4.18 -13.54 -4.83
C PRO A 154 3.13 -14.07 -3.85
N VAL A 155 3.48 -14.35 -2.59
CA VAL A 155 2.51 -14.81 -1.57
C VAL A 155 1.40 -13.78 -1.36
N ILE A 156 1.77 -12.51 -1.21
CA ILE A 156 0.82 -11.41 -1.02
C ILE A 156 -0.01 -11.19 -2.29
N ALA A 157 0.61 -11.16 -3.47
CA ALA A 157 -0.09 -11.00 -4.74
C ALA A 157 -1.11 -12.12 -4.97
N LEU A 158 -0.75 -13.37 -4.68
CA LEU A 158 -1.63 -14.53 -4.78
C LEU A 158 -2.77 -14.47 -3.76
N ALA A 159 -2.53 -13.96 -2.55
CA ALA A 159 -3.57 -13.76 -1.54
C ALA A 159 -4.54 -12.60 -1.86
N LEU A 160 -4.04 -11.50 -2.46
CA LEU A 160 -4.85 -10.35 -2.87
C LEU A 160 -5.68 -10.63 -4.12
N THR A 161 -5.18 -11.43 -5.06
CA THR A 161 -5.86 -11.76 -6.31
C THR A 161 -7.31 -12.27 -6.12
N PRO A 162 -7.60 -13.28 -5.26
CA PRO A 162 -8.97 -13.76 -5.07
C PRO A 162 -9.87 -12.70 -4.41
N LEU A 163 -9.33 -11.86 -3.54
CA LEU A 163 -10.07 -10.76 -2.92
C LEU A 163 -10.50 -9.74 -3.98
N LEU A 164 -9.56 -9.29 -4.83
CA LEU A 164 -9.80 -8.36 -5.91
C LEU A 164 -10.78 -8.92 -6.95
N ARG A 165 -10.65 -10.20 -7.31
CA ARG A 165 -11.61 -10.90 -8.19
C ARG A 165 -13.02 -10.94 -7.59
N ARG A 166 -13.16 -11.22 -6.29
CA ARG A 166 -14.47 -11.20 -5.60
C ARG A 166 -15.07 -9.79 -5.57
N LEU A 167 -14.25 -8.77 -5.35
CA LEU A 167 -14.69 -7.38 -5.37
C LEU A 167 -15.17 -6.96 -6.76
N LEU A 168 -14.42 -7.30 -7.82
CA LEU A 168 -14.82 -7.04 -9.19
C LEU A 168 -16.17 -7.70 -9.51
N LYS A 169 -16.32 -8.99 -9.20
CA LYS A 169 -17.59 -9.71 -9.41
C LYS A 169 -18.76 -9.08 -8.65
N ARG A 170 -18.55 -8.64 -7.41
CA ARG A 170 -19.60 -7.97 -6.61
C ARG A 170 -20.01 -6.64 -7.22
N VAL A 171 -19.06 -5.91 -7.79
CA VAL A 171 -19.30 -4.61 -8.46
C VAL A 171 -20.02 -4.82 -9.77
N GLU A 172 -19.59 -5.78 -10.59
CA GLU A 172 -20.31 -6.18 -11.80
C GLU A 172 -21.75 -6.61 -11.46
N HIS A 173 -21.93 -7.47 -10.46
CA HIS A 173 -23.25 -7.95 -10.06
C HIS A 173 -24.20 -6.84 -9.58
N HIS A 174 -23.67 -5.76 -8.98
CA HIS A 174 -24.47 -4.57 -8.62
C HIS A 174 -24.69 -3.59 -9.79
N GLN A 175 -23.87 -3.61 -10.84
CA GLN A 175 -23.97 -2.66 -11.96
C GLN A 175 -24.66 -3.22 -13.22
N TYR A 176 -24.97 -4.52 -13.28
CA TYR A 176 -25.71 -5.13 -14.39
C TYR A 176 -27.25 -5.36 -14.16
N PRO A 177 -28.03 -4.45 -13.55
CA PRO A 177 -29.48 -4.40 -13.82
C PRO A 177 -29.86 -3.64 -15.10
N LEU A 178 -28.94 -2.88 -15.72
CA LEU A 178 -29.29 -1.89 -16.75
C LEU A 178 -29.08 -2.34 -18.21
N LEU A 179 -28.64 -3.58 -18.42
CA LEU A 179 -28.54 -4.21 -19.75
C LEU A 179 -29.33 -5.52 -19.80
N SER A 180 -30.46 -5.61 -19.09
CA SER A 180 -31.54 -6.47 -19.56
C SER A 180 -31.96 -5.90 -20.91
N SER A 181 -31.50 -6.52 -21.99
CA SER A 181 -31.85 -6.21 -23.36
C SER A 181 -33.32 -5.81 -23.43
N PRO A 182 -33.68 -4.66 -24.03
CA PRO A 182 -35.07 -4.46 -24.40
C PRO A 182 -35.38 -5.56 -25.41
N THR A 183 -36.10 -6.57 -24.92
CA THR A 183 -37.12 -7.32 -25.65
C THR A 183 -36.87 -7.36 -27.14
N GLN A 184 -36.27 -8.45 -27.60
CA GLN A 184 -36.48 -8.95 -28.94
C GLN A 184 -38.01 -8.99 -29.18
N PRO A 185 -38.59 -8.19 -30.09
CA PRO A 185 -39.94 -8.45 -30.52
C PRO A 185 -39.89 -9.68 -31.41
N GLU A 186 -40.46 -10.75 -30.89
CA GLU A 186 -40.90 -11.90 -31.66
C GLU A 186 -41.96 -11.44 -32.68
N LYS A 187 -41.83 -11.95 -33.92
CA LYS A 187 -42.74 -11.90 -35.09
C LYS A 187 -42.46 -10.84 -36.14
#